data_AF-A0A2G9TPC2-F1
#
_entry.id   AF-A0A2G9TPC2-F1
#
_cell.length_a   1.000
_cell.length_b   1.000
_cell.length_c   1.000
_cell.angle_alpha   90.00
_cell.angle_beta   90.00
_cell.angle_gamma   90.00
#
_symmetry.space_group_name_H-M   'P 1'
#
loop_
_entity.id
_entity.type
_entity.pdbx_description
1 polymer ?
#
loop_
_entity_poly.entity_id
_entity_poly.type
_entity_poly.pdbx_seq_one_letter_code
_entity_poly.pdbx_strand_id
1 'polypeptide(L)'
;MLSAFSLLKEKNLSVHLVETSDALIRQQEETLCAVTLVGNAIKESKSKSGVPIFWYKTLDDVPEQFSVFVANEFLDALPVHQFCRESDGLWHEVYINIDKTGELCFMRSKGENLHTRIIHNGGFGLIIDYGHDGSRKDLSFRSYQKHEQVNPLSQPGATDLTADVNFGYLKSLIVDRAIVYGPNTQRDFLAQLGAQVRLRKLLKSCSDREKQEALIKSYNFLMGDMGERFLAMSIFPKTLSGILEKRGGPAGFAQNRSTASRNEKAN
;
A
#
# COMPACT_ATOMS: atom_id res chain seq x y z
N MET A 1 -13.35 -14.36 1.64
CA MET A 1 -12.49 -13.39 2.34
C MET A 1 -13.26 -12.70 3.47
N LEU A 2 -14.36 -12.00 3.17
CA LEU A 2 -15.14 -11.23 4.18
C LEU A 2 -15.90 -12.07 5.21
N SER A 3 -16.07 -13.38 4.98
CA SER A 3 -16.64 -14.30 5.98
C SER A 3 -15.83 -14.35 7.27
N ALA A 4 -14.53 -14.05 7.23
CA ALA A 4 -13.68 -13.97 8.42
C ALA A 4 -14.10 -12.86 9.38
N PHE A 5 -14.79 -11.82 8.91
CA PHE A 5 -15.29 -10.73 9.76
C PHE A 5 -16.35 -11.17 10.77
N SER A 6 -17.05 -12.28 10.49
CA SER A 6 -17.94 -12.90 11.49
C SER A 6 -17.20 -13.30 12.77
N LEU A 7 -15.88 -13.52 12.71
CA LEU A 7 -15.05 -13.88 13.86
C LEU A 7 -14.72 -12.67 14.76
N LEU A 8 -14.82 -11.45 14.24
CA LEU A 8 -14.49 -10.23 14.98
C LEU A 8 -15.53 -9.88 16.05
N LYS A 9 -16.71 -10.52 16.02
CA LYS A 9 -17.87 -10.23 16.91
C LYS A 9 -18.28 -8.74 16.92
N GLU A 10 -17.85 -7.96 15.94
CA GLU A 10 -18.21 -6.55 15.78
C GLU A 10 -19.49 -6.44 14.96
N LYS A 11 -20.49 -5.73 15.51
CA LYS A 11 -21.82 -5.62 14.88
C LYS A 11 -21.92 -4.41 13.96
N ASN A 12 -21.07 -3.41 14.15
CA ASN A 12 -21.09 -2.15 13.41
C ASN A 12 -20.00 -2.08 12.32
N LEU A 13 -19.57 -3.22 11.80
CA LEU A 13 -18.55 -3.28 10.75
C LEU A 13 -19.14 -3.02 9.36
N SER A 14 -18.53 -2.10 8.62
CA SER A 14 -18.77 -1.84 7.20
C SER A 14 -17.45 -1.84 6.42
N VAL A 15 -17.54 -2.07 5.11
CA VAL A 15 -16.40 -1.99 4.18
C VAL A 15 -16.62 -0.80 3.24
N HIS A 16 -15.61 0.05 3.12
CA HIS A 16 -15.63 1.22 2.25
C HIS A 16 -14.49 1.09 1.23
N LEU A 17 -14.83 1.07 -0.05
CA LEU A 17 -13.89 0.92 -1.17
C LEU A 17 -13.81 2.24 -1.94
N VAL A 18 -12.60 2.74 -2.14
CA VAL A 18 -12.35 3.94 -2.97
C VAL A 18 -11.82 3.46 -4.32
N GLU A 19 -12.60 3.63 -5.38
CA GLU A 19 -12.30 3.12 -6.72
C GLU A 19 -12.85 4.08 -7.79
N THR A 20 -12.01 4.51 -8.72
CA THR A 20 -12.37 5.46 -9.77
C THR A 20 -12.92 4.77 -11.01
N SER A 21 -12.52 3.53 -11.29
CA SER A 21 -12.91 2.77 -12.48
C SER A 21 -14.26 2.06 -12.31
N ASP A 22 -15.25 2.43 -13.13
CA ASP A 22 -16.57 1.77 -13.12
C ASP A 22 -16.49 0.28 -13.46
N ALA A 23 -15.54 -0.11 -14.32
CA ALA A 23 -15.33 -1.51 -14.68
C ALA A 23 -14.84 -2.33 -13.48
N LEU A 24 -13.88 -1.78 -12.72
CA LEU A 24 -13.36 -2.44 -11.52
C LEU A 24 -14.39 -2.47 -10.39
N ILE A 25 -15.22 -1.42 -10.23
CA ILE A 25 -16.35 -1.44 -9.28
C ILE A 25 -17.28 -2.62 -9.58
N ARG A 26 -17.64 -2.84 -10.84
CA ARG A 26 -18.50 -3.97 -11.24
C ARG A 26 -17.84 -5.31 -10.91
N GLN A 27 -16.57 -5.48 -11.24
CA GLN A 27 -15.85 -6.72 -10.96
C GLN A 27 -15.70 -6.99 -9.45
N GLN A 28 -15.44 -5.95 -8.66
CA GLN A 28 -15.40 -6.03 -7.19
C GLN A 28 -16.77 -6.42 -6.63
N GLU A 29 -17.85 -5.84 -7.13
CA GLU A 29 -19.22 -6.16 -6.72
C GLU A 29 -19.55 -7.63 -7.00
N GLU A 30 -19.36 -8.11 -8.23
CA GLU A 30 -19.61 -9.51 -8.61
C GLU A 30 -18.82 -10.49 -7.74
N THR A 31 -17.61 -10.11 -7.36
CA THR A 31 -16.74 -10.92 -6.50
C THR A 31 -17.22 -10.95 -5.05
N LEU A 32 -17.57 -9.79 -4.49
CA LEU A 32 -17.78 -9.61 -3.05
C LEU A 32 -19.24 -9.76 -2.62
N CYS A 33 -20.18 -9.40 -3.48
CA CYS A 33 -21.58 -9.22 -3.12
C CYS A 33 -22.46 -10.40 -3.49
N ALA A 34 -23.60 -10.50 -2.80
CA ALA A 34 -24.68 -11.42 -3.14
C ALA A 34 -25.93 -10.70 -3.66
N VAL A 35 -26.15 -9.44 -3.23
CA VAL A 35 -27.38 -8.68 -3.45
C VAL A 35 -27.03 -7.19 -3.54
N THR A 36 -27.39 -6.53 -4.65
CA THR A 36 -27.21 -5.08 -4.84
C THR A 36 -28.30 -4.31 -4.10
N LEU A 37 -27.92 -3.24 -3.38
CA LEU A 37 -28.84 -2.31 -2.72
C LEU A 37 -28.74 -0.92 -3.36
N VAL A 38 -29.69 -0.03 -3.07
CA VAL A 38 -29.70 1.35 -3.59
C VAL A 38 -29.63 2.31 -2.40
N GLY A 39 -28.68 3.25 -2.42
CA GLY A 39 -28.38 4.19 -1.33
C GLY A 39 -27.58 5.42 -1.78
N ASN A 40 -27.12 6.26 -0.85
CA ASN A 40 -26.45 7.56 -1.11
C ASN A 40 -24.98 7.46 -1.56
N ALA A 41 -24.36 6.28 -1.45
CA ALA A 41 -23.07 6.02 -2.09
C ALA A 41 -23.27 5.89 -3.61
N ILE A 42 -22.21 6.01 -4.41
CA ILE A 42 -22.28 5.69 -5.86
C ILE A 42 -22.83 4.28 -6.04
N LYS A 43 -22.48 3.40 -5.10
CA LYS A 43 -23.11 2.09 -4.96
C LYS A 43 -23.05 1.61 -3.51
N GLU A 44 -24.13 0.96 -3.08
CA GLU A 44 -24.23 0.27 -1.79
C GLU A 44 -24.63 -1.19 -2.03
N SER A 45 -24.02 -2.12 -1.30
CA SER A 45 -24.32 -3.54 -1.44
C SER A 45 -24.07 -4.29 -0.15
N LYS A 46 -24.35 -5.60 -0.16
CA LYS A 46 -24.02 -6.50 0.94
C LYS A 46 -23.16 -7.66 0.48
N SER A 47 -22.12 -7.93 1.26
CA SER A 47 -21.29 -9.11 1.05
C SER A 47 -22.11 -10.39 1.19
N LYS A 48 -21.57 -11.50 0.69
CA LYS A 48 -22.17 -12.85 0.88
C LYS A 48 -22.39 -13.22 2.36
N SER A 49 -21.70 -12.57 3.29
CA SER A 49 -21.87 -12.75 4.74
C SER A 49 -22.67 -11.64 5.42
N GLY A 50 -23.34 -10.78 4.65
CA GLY A 50 -24.24 -9.72 5.14
C GLY A 50 -23.54 -8.44 5.60
N VAL A 51 -22.23 -8.30 5.39
CA VAL A 51 -21.48 -7.08 5.76
C VAL A 51 -21.79 -5.99 4.74
N PRO A 52 -22.20 -4.78 5.16
CA PRO A 52 -22.40 -3.65 4.26
C PRO A 52 -21.11 -3.26 3.53
N ILE A 53 -21.21 -3.00 2.23
CA ILE A 53 -20.11 -2.54 1.38
C ILE A 53 -20.54 -1.29 0.62
N PHE A 54 -19.69 -0.27 0.62
CA PHE A 54 -19.92 1.02 -0.02
C PHE A 54 -18.77 1.36 -0.97
N TRP A 55 -19.08 1.97 -2.12
CA TRP A 55 -18.10 2.45 -3.09
C TRP A 55 -18.13 3.97 -3.22
N TYR A 56 -16.94 4.57 -3.29
CA TYR A 56 -16.70 6.00 -3.43
C TYR A 56 -15.67 6.27 -4.52
N LYS A 57 -15.78 7.42 -5.20
CA LYS A 57 -14.77 7.85 -6.20
C LYS A 57 -13.58 8.53 -5.57
N THR A 58 -13.82 9.21 -4.46
CA THR A 58 -12.79 9.94 -3.73
C THR A 58 -12.81 9.55 -2.27
N LEU A 59 -11.66 9.70 -1.61
CA LEU A 59 -11.55 9.47 -0.18
C LEU A 59 -12.37 10.49 0.62
N ASP A 60 -12.55 11.70 0.10
CA ASP A 60 -13.29 12.79 0.76
C ASP A 60 -14.79 12.43 0.97
N ASP A 61 -15.32 11.48 0.19
CA ASP A 61 -16.72 11.03 0.29
C ASP A 61 -16.93 9.93 1.36
N VAL A 62 -15.84 9.38 1.94
CA VAL A 62 -15.93 8.31 2.93
C VAL A 62 -16.35 8.88 4.30
N PRO A 63 -17.35 8.30 4.99
CA PRO A 63 -17.82 8.81 6.28
C PRO A 63 -16.71 8.90 7.32
N GLU A 64 -16.65 10.03 8.03
CA GLU A 64 -15.70 10.27 9.11
C GLU A 64 -16.10 9.48 10.37
N GLN A 65 -15.55 8.27 10.49
CA GLN A 65 -15.73 7.38 11.65
C GLN A 65 -14.41 6.70 11.99
N PHE A 66 -14.40 5.89 13.07
CA PHE A 66 -13.25 5.04 13.35
C PHE A 66 -13.01 4.07 12.19
N SER A 67 -11.87 4.21 11.53
CA SER A 67 -11.57 3.50 10.29
C SER A 67 -10.20 2.82 10.33
N VAL A 68 -10.14 1.68 9.66
CA VAL A 68 -8.90 0.96 9.37
C VAL A 68 -8.64 1.05 7.87
N PHE A 69 -7.57 1.74 7.48
CA PHE A 69 -7.23 1.90 6.08
C PHE A 69 -6.25 0.80 5.65
N VAL A 70 -6.53 0.16 4.52
CA VAL A 70 -5.64 -0.80 3.88
C VAL A 70 -5.38 -0.31 2.47
N ALA A 71 -4.13 0.00 2.17
CA ALA A 71 -3.65 0.40 0.85
C ALA A 71 -2.56 -0.60 0.44
N ASN A 72 -2.87 -1.49 -0.50
CA ASN A 72 -1.93 -2.48 -1.04
C ASN A 72 -1.75 -2.19 -2.53
N GLU A 73 -0.53 -1.90 -2.97
CA GLU A 73 -0.23 -1.53 -4.38
C GLU A 73 -1.12 -0.39 -4.86
N PHE A 74 -1.22 0.64 -4.02
CA PHE A 74 -2.08 1.80 -4.30
C PHE A 74 -1.25 3.06 -4.51
N LEU A 75 -0.16 3.21 -3.77
CA LEU A 75 0.66 4.41 -3.81
C LEU A 75 1.66 4.40 -4.96
N ASP A 76 2.10 3.23 -5.45
CA ASP A 76 2.95 3.10 -6.63
C ASP A 76 2.24 3.48 -7.95
N ALA A 77 0.91 3.38 -7.96
CA ALA A 77 0.04 3.78 -9.06
C ALA A 77 -0.38 5.27 -9.00
N LEU A 78 -0.06 5.98 -7.91
CA LEU A 78 -0.36 7.41 -7.83
C LEU A 78 0.59 8.23 -8.71
N PRO A 79 0.15 9.37 -9.26
CA PRO A 79 1.02 10.29 -9.97
C PRO A 79 2.23 10.68 -9.12
N VAL A 80 3.43 10.45 -9.65
CA VAL A 80 4.68 10.83 -8.99
C VAL A 80 5.28 12.06 -9.64
N HIS A 81 5.80 12.96 -8.80
CA HIS A 81 6.64 14.07 -9.23
C HIS A 81 8.10 13.63 -9.13
N GLN A 82 8.84 13.77 -10.23
CA GLN A 82 10.26 13.44 -10.26
C GLN A 82 11.09 14.71 -10.05
N PHE A 83 12.12 14.64 -9.21
CA PHE A 83 13.07 15.73 -9.01
C PHE A 83 14.49 15.22 -9.21
N CYS A 84 15.33 15.99 -9.91
CA CYS A 84 16.75 15.70 -10.09
C CYS A 84 17.62 16.78 -9.44
N ARG A 85 18.68 16.36 -8.74
CA ARG A 85 19.67 17.27 -8.16
C ARG A 85 20.88 17.38 -9.08
N GLU A 86 21.22 18.61 -9.48
CA GLU A 86 22.31 18.88 -10.42
C GLU A 86 23.66 19.05 -9.70
N SER A 87 24.73 19.16 -10.50
CA SER A 87 26.11 19.36 -10.00
C SER A 87 26.31 20.70 -9.28
N ASP A 88 25.42 21.67 -9.49
CA ASP A 88 25.32 22.93 -8.74
C ASP A 88 24.64 22.77 -7.37
N GLY A 89 24.09 21.59 -7.09
CA GLY A 89 23.42 21.25 -5.84
C GLY A 89 21.93 21.60 -5.79
N LEU A 90 21.35 22.20 -6.83
CA LEU A 90 19.94 22.60 -6.91
C LEU A 90 19.04 21.44 -7.37
N TRP A 91 17.78 21.46 -6.94
CA TRP A 91 16.76 20.49 -7.33
C TRP A 91 15.87 21.07 -8.45
N HIS A 92 15.59 20.26 -9.46
CA HIS A 92 14.70 20.57 -10.56
C HIS A 92 13.62 19.50 -10.69
N GLU A 93 12.36 19.90 -10.85
CA GLU A 93 11.29 18.97 -11.19
C GLU A 93 11.42 18.50 -12.65
N VAL A 94 11.04 17.25 -12.95
CA VAL A 94 11.06 16.64 -14.27
C VAL A 94 9.61 16.56 -14.80
N TYR A 95 9.38 17.16 -15.94
CA TYR A 95 8.16 17.14 -16.74
C TYR A 95 8.31 16.29 -17.99
N ILE A 96 7.20 16.04 -18.69
CA ILE A 96 7.17 15.46 -20.03
C ILE A 96 6.82 16.59 -21.02
N ASN A 97 7.55 16.70 -22.13
CA ASN A 97 7.25 17.62 -23.22
C ASN A 97 7.47 16.92 -24.57
N ILE A 98 7.23 17.63 -25.67
CA ILE A 98 7.45 17.20 -27.04
C ILE A 98 8.76 17.82 -27.52
N ASP A 99 9.67 17.01 -28.04
CA ASP A 99 10.93 17.50 -28.60
C ASP A 99 10.76 18.09 -30.01
N LYS A 100 11.87 18.53 -30.60
CA LYS A 100 11.87 19.15 -31.95
C LYS A 100 11.46 18.19 -33.06
N THR A 101 11.44 16.89 -32.78
CA THR A 101 11.03 15.84 -33.71
C THR A 101 9.58 15.39 -33.51
N GLY A 102 8.89 15.90 -32.50
CA GLY A 102 7.51 15.54 -32.20
C GLY A 102 7.37 14.36 -31.25
N GLU A 103 8.47 13.87 -30.67
CA GLU A 103 8.47 12.73 -29.75
C GLU A 103 8.40 13.20 -28.28
N LEU A 104 7.77 12.39 -27.42
CA LEU A 104 7.72 12.68 -25.99
C LEU A 104 9.11 12.52 -25.37
N CYS A 105 9.55 13.53 -24.62
CA CYS A 105 10.81 13.56 -23.91
C CYS A 105 10.64 14.08 -22.49
N PHE A 106 11.53 13.68 -21.59
CA PHE A 106 11.61 14.29 -20.26
C PHE A 106 12.30 15.67 -20.36
N MET A 107 11.68 16.70 -19.80
CA MET A 107 12.23 18.05 -19.71
C MET A 107 12.17 18.56 -18.26
N ARG A 108 12.92 19.61 -17.93
CA ARG A 108 13.06 20.06 -16.54
C ARG A 108 12.34 21.38 -16.30
N SER A 109 11.75 21.51 -15.11
CA SER A 109 11.11 22.71 -14.61
C SER A 109 12.10 23.79 -14.21
N LYS A 110 11.63 25.04 -14.24
CA LYS A 110 12.20 26.17 -13.50
C LYS A 110 11.17 26.64 -12.44
N GLY A 111 10.98 25.90 -11.35
CA GLY A 111 10.18 26.36 -10.19
C GLY A 111 9.46 25.24 -9.39
N GLU A 112 9.21 25.49 -8.10
CA GLU A 112 8.78 24.54 -7.05
C GLU A 112 7.25 24.49 -6.79
N ASN A 113 6.76 23.39 -6.20
CA ASN A 113 5.44 23.13 -5.54
C ASN A 113 5.53 21.82 -4.69
N LEU A 114 4.60 21.32 -3.86
CA LEU A 114 3.56 21.77 -2.90
C LEU A 114 3.15 20.50 -2.09
N HIS A 115 3.21 20.46 -0.75
CA HIS A 115 2.88 19.25 0.05
C HIS A 115 2.05 19.55 1.30
N THR A 116 0.74 19.29 1.35
CA THR A 116 -0.02 19.25 2.63
C THR A 116 -1.45 18.70 2.45
N ARG A 117 -1.76 17.46 2.91
CA ARG A 117 -3.18 17.05 3.12
C ARG A 117 -3.51 15.86 4.06
N ILE A 118 -2.57 15.15 4.68
CA ILE A 118 -2.88 13.84 5.33
C ILE A 118 -3.35 13.90 6.82
N ILE A 119 -3.39 15.06 7.48
CA ILE A 119 -3.15 15.09 8.94
C ILE A 119 -4.39 15.09 9.87
N HIS A 120 -5.62 15.39 9.43
CA HIS A 120 -6.58 15.98 10.37
C HIS A 120 -7.45 15.05 11.26
N ASN A 121 -7.77 13.80 10.92
CA ASN A 121 -9.01 13.18 11.45
C ASN A 121 -8.91 11.82 12.19
N GLY A 122 -7.71 11.32 12.52
CA GLY A 122 -7.54 10.08 13.32
C GLY A 122 -7.85 8.76 12.58
N GLY A 123 -7.55 7.62 13.22
CA GLY A 123 -7.56 6.28 12.59
C GLY A 123 -6.15 5.70 12.39
N PHE A 124 -6.04 4.48 11.86
CA PHE A 124 -4.74 3.89 11.50
C PHE A 124 -4.73 3.33 10.08
N GLY A 125 -3.60 3.49 9.39
CA GLY A 125 -3.40 3.06 8.01
C GLY A 125 -2.30 2.03 7.90
N LEU A 126 -2.53 0.99 7.08
CA LEU A 126 -1.54 0.02 6.65
C LEU A 126 -1.29 0.24 5.15
N ILE A 127 -0.04 0.58 4.82
CA ILE A 127 0.43 0.75 3.45
C ILE A 127 1.38 -0.39 3.15
N ILE A 128 1.11 -1.13 2.07
CA ILE A 128 1.98 -2.18 1.53
C ILE A 128 2.24 -1.85 0.08
N ASP A 129 3.48 -1.55 -0.27
CA ASP A 129 3.81 -1.14 -1.63
C ASP A 129 5.27 -1.43 -1.99
N TYR A 130 5.58 -1.39 -3.29
CA TYR A 130 6.95 -1.45 -3.78
C TYR A 130 7.66 -0.14 -3.44
N GLY A 131 8.82 -0.20 -2.80
CA GLY A 131 9.42 1.03 -2.31
C GLY A 131 10.79 0.90 -1.66
N HIS A 132 11.26 2.01 -1.11
CA HIS A 132 12.52 2.09 -0.38
C HIS A 132 12.38 3.04 0.83
N ASP A 133 13.33 2.95 1.76
CA ASP A 133 13.38 3.73 3.02
C ASP A 133 14.11 5.08 2.89
N GLY A 134 14.27 5.58 1.66
CA GLY A 134 15.11 6.77 1.35
C GLY A 134 16.54 6.46 0.90
N SER A 135 16.95 5.18 0.88
CA SER A 135 18.30 4.75 0.45
C SER A 135 18.55 4.85 -1.06
N ARG A 136 17.49 4.85 -1.88
CA ARG A 136 17.57 4.88 -3.35
C ARG A 136 17.92 6.27 -3.89
N LYS A 137 18.84 6.33 -4.86
CA LYS A 137 19.33 7.58 -5.48
C LYS A 137 19.01 7.70 -6.98
N ASP A 138 18.53 6.63 -7.61
CA ASP A 138 18.14 6.56 -9.02
C ASP A 138 16.63 6.71 -9.22
N LEU A 139 16.21 7.06 -10.43
CA LEU A 139 14.79 7.25 -10.78
C LEU A 139 14.03 5.91 -10.72
N SER A 140 12.84 5.92 -10.12
CA SER A 140 12.01 4.72 -9.94
C SER A 140 10.86 4.57 -10.94
N PHE A 141 10.58 5.61 -11.74
CA PHE A 141 9.49 5.61 -12.72
C PHE A 141 9.77 4.62 -13.85
N ARG A 142 8.87 3.65 -14.02
CA ARG A 142 8.99 2.54 -14.94
C ARG A 142 7.66 2.31 -15.67
N SER A 143 7.74 1.65 -16.80
CA SER A 143 6.56 1.11 -17.46
C SER A 143 6.74 -0.37 -17.78
N TYR A 144 5.66 -1.13 -17.66
CA TYR A 144 5.65 -2.56 -17.94
C TYR A 144 4.62 -2.91 -19.00
N GLN A 145 5.01 -3.80 -19.91
CA GLN A 145 4.12 -4.41 -20.89
C GLN A 145 4.48 -5.90 -20.99
N LYS A 146 3.49 -6.78 -20.80
CA LYS A 146 3.68 -8.25 -20.89
C LYS A 146 4.83 -8.79 -20.01
N HIS A 147 5.01 -8.24 -18.81
CA HIS A 147 6.07 -8.57 -17.84
C HIS A 147 7.50 -8.16 -18.25
N GLU A 148 7.66 -7.30 -19.25
CA GLU A 148 8.93 -6.70 -19.62
C GLU A 148 8.92 -5.19 -19.36
N GLN A 149 10.06 -4.65 -18.92
CA GLN A 149 10.22 -3.22 -18.69
C GLN A 149 10.42 -2.52 -20.04
N VAL A 150 9.57 -1.54 -20.35
CA VAL A 150 9.64 -0.74 -21.57
C VAL A 150 9.83 0.74 -21.24
N ASN A 151 10.21 1.55 -22.23
CA ASN A 151 10.31 2.99 -22.06
C ASN A 151 8.90 3.59 -21.82
N PRO A 152 8.65 4.29 -20.69
CA PRO A 152 7.36 4.90 -20.36
C PRO A 152 6.78 5.84 -21.44
N LEU A 153 7.65 6.45 -22.25
CA LEU A 153 7.25 7.41 -23.29
C LEU A 153 6.98 6.77 -24.65
N SER A 154 7.24 5.46 -24.80
CA SER A 154 7.12 4.79 -26.11
C SER A 154 5.68 4.55 -26.55
N GLN A 155 4.76 4.23 -25.63
CA GLN A 155 3.33 3.98 -25.91
C GLN A 155 2.42 4.46 -24.76
N PRO A 156 2.29 5.78 -24.54
CA PRO A 156 1.49 6.33 -23.44
C PRO A 156 0.05 5.81 -23.45
N GLY A 157 -0.45 5.37 -22.30
CA GLY A 157 -1.81 4.85 -22.13
C GLY A 157 -2.00 3.37 -22.54
N ALA A 158 -1.00 2.74 -23.15
CA ALA A 158 -1.02 1.32 -23.53
C ALA A 158 -0.09 0.43 -22.68
N THR A 159 0.65 1.04 -21.75
CA THR A 159 1.56 0.38 -20.82
C THR A 159 1.22 0.80 -19.40
N ASP A 160 1.48 -0.10 -18.44
CA ASP A 160 1.25 0.17 -17.03
C ASP A 160 2.41 0.99 -16.48
N LEU A 161 2.11 2.04 -15.71
CA LEU A 161 3.10 2.97 -15.15
C LEU A 161 3.20 2.76 -13.65
N THR A 162 4.43 2.63 -13.13
CA THR A 162 4.67 2.43 -11.70
C THR A 162 5.89 3.24 -11.25
N ALA A 163 5.91 3.63 -9.98
CA ALA A 163 7.06 4.24 -9.34
C ALA A 163 7.17 3.81 -7.88
N ASP A 164 8.40 3.50 -7.45
CA ASP A 164 8.66 3.11 -6.05
C ASP A 164 8.21 4.20 -5.06
N VAL A 165 7.54 3.77 -4.01
CA VAL A 165 7.14 4.61 -2.88
C VAL A 165 8.36 4.90 -1.99
N ASN A 166 8.59 6.17 -1.69
CA ASN A 166 9.60 6.58 -0.70
C ASN A 166 9.00 6.58 0.71
N PHE A 167 9.06 5.43 1.38
CA PHE A 167 8.53 5.25 2.74
C PHE A 167 9.29 6.09 3.78
N GLY A 168 10.56 6.41 3.55
CA GLY A 168 11.34 7.31 4.40
C GLY A 168 10.79 8.73 4.40
N TYR A 169 10.44 9.25 3.22
CA TYR A 169 9.81 10.56 3.07
C TYR A 169 8.37 10.57 3.61
N LEU A 170 7.56 9.54 3.33
CA LEU A 170 6.22 9.43 3.91
C LEU A 170 6.27 9.46 5.44
N LYS A 171 7.23 8.75 6.05
CA LYS A 171 7.44 8.75 7.50
C LYS A 171 7.84 10.13 8.01
N SER A 172 8.74 10.85 7.33
CA SER A 172 9.19 12.18 7.80
C SER A 172 8.07 13.23 7.80
N LEU A 173 7.10 13.12 6.88
CA LEU A 173 5.95 14.04 6.81
C LEU A 173 4.97 13.89 7.99
N ILE A 174 4.95 12.73 8.66
CA ILE A 174 3.90 12.38 9.63
C ILE A 174 4.42 12.05 11.03
N VAL A 175 5.74 11.88 11.21
CA VAL A 175 6.35 11.43 12.48
C VAL A 175 6.01 12.36 13.67
N ASP A 176 5.84 13.66 13.42
CA ASP A 176 5.47 14.63 14.45
C ASP A 176 4.00 14.56 14.85
N ARG A 177 3.16 13.86 14.10
CA ARG A 177 1.70 13.88 14.24
C ARG A 177 1.09 12.50 14.47
N ALA A 178 1.81 11.44 14.15
CA ALA A 178 1.39 10.05 14.28
C ALA A 178 2.51 9.16 14.83
N ILE A 179 2.16 7.96 15.26
CA ILE A 179 3.10 6.89 15.62
C ILE A 179 3.26 6.02 14.38
N VAL A 180 4.48 5.87 13.89
CA VAL A 180 4.78 5.09 12.68
C VAL A 180 5.61 3.86 13.03
N TYR A 181 5.15 2.68 12.59
CA TYR A 181 5.93 1.45 12.63
C TYR A 181 6.34 1.02 11.23
N GLY A 182 7.58 0.52 11.11
CA GLY A 182 8.21 0.20 9.84
C GLY A 182 8.92 1.40 9.17
N PRO A 183 9.17 1.34 7.85
CA PRO A 183 8.78 0.22 6.97
C PRO A 183 9.52 -1.08 7.32
N ASN A 184 8.80 -2.21 7.30
CA ASN A 184 9.37 -3.57 7.38
C ASN A 184 9.22 -4.23 6.01
N THR A 185 10.05 -5.23 5.69
CA THR A 185 9.82 -6.05 4.50
C THR A 185 8.47 -6.78 4.61
N GLN A 186 7.80 -7.01 3.47
CA GLN A 186 6.58 -7.82 3.40
C GLN A 186 6.82 -9.21 4.00
N ARG A 187 8.01 -9.80 3.74
CA ARG A 187 8.43 -11.06 4.34
C ARG A 187 8.37 -10.99 5.87
N ASP A 188 9.01 -10.01 6.49
CA ASP A 188 9.05 -9.90 7.95
C ASP A 188 7.65 -9.65 8.52
N PHE A 189 6.87 -8.79 7.87
CA PHE A 189 5.50 -8.49 8.26
C PHE A 189 4.61 -9.75 8.23
N LEU A 190 4.59 -10.48 7.11
CA LEU A 190 3.80 -11.70 6.94
C LEU A 190 4.28 -12.83 7.85
N ALA A 191 5.59 -12.95 8.07
CA ALA A 191 6.17 -13.92 8.99
C ALA A 191 5.67 -13.67 10.42
N GLN A 192 5.72 -12.42 10.88
CA GLN A 192 5.24 -12.02 12.21
C GLN A 192 3.73 -12.21 12.39
N LEU A 193 2.94 -12.06 11.30
CA LEU A 193 1.50 -12.39 11.31
C LEU A 193 1.21 -13.89 11.24
N GLY A 194 2.24 -14.74 11.13
CA GLY A 194 2.10 -16.19 11.16
C GLY A 194 1.71 -16.82 9.82
N ALA A 195 2.11 -16.23 8.68
CA ALA A 195 1.84 -16.77 7.35
C ALA A 195 2.25 -18.24 7.21
N GLN A 196 3.37 -18.66 7.78
CA GLN A 196 3.82 -20.06 7.76
C GLN A 196 2.84 -20.99 8.49
N VAL A 197 2.32 -20.56 9.65
CA VAL A 197 1.32 -21.32 10.42
C VAL A 197 0.04 -21.46 9.60
N ARG A 198 -0.38 -20.39 8.92
CA ARG A 198 -1.55 -20.43 8.03
C ARG A 198 -1.35 -21.39 6.86
N LEU A 199 -0.19 -21.36 6.20
CA LEU A 199 0.15 -22.30 5.12
C LEU A 199 0.04 -23.76 5.61
N ARG A 200 0.64 -24.09 6.75
CA ARG A 200 0.56 -25.45 7.33
C ARG A 200 -0.88 -25.89 7.56
N LYS A 201 -1.74 -25.00 8.06
CA LYS A 201 -3.18 -25.31 8.24
C LYS A 201 -3.87 -25.55 6.90
N LEU A 202 -3.61 -24.73 5.88
CA LEU A 202 -4.20 -24.87 4.55
C LEU A 202 -3.80 -26.19 3.88
N LEU A 203 -2.51 -26.55 3.94
CA LEU A 203 -1.99 -27.80 3.39
C LEU A 203 -2.61 -29.02 4.07
N LYS A 204 -2.79 -28.99 5.40
CA LYS A 204 -3.47 -30.07 6.14
C LYS A 204 -4.94 -30.25 5.74
N SER A 205 -5.63 -29.16 5.39
CA SER A 205 -7.04 -29.20 4.99
C SER A 205 -7.27 -29.49 3.50
N CYS A 206 -6.22 -29.43 2.67
CA CYS A 206 -6.31 -29.62 1.23
C CYS A 206 -5.83 -31.03 0.87
N SER A 207 -6.71 -31.88 0.34
CA SER A 207 -6.34 -33.23 -0.13
C SER A 207 -5.79 -33.23 -1.56
N ASP A 208 -6.06 -32.17 -2.32
CA ASP A 208 -5.66 -32.00 -3.71
C ASP A 208 -4.19 -31.56 -3.81
N ARG A 209 -3.36 -32.41 -4.45
CA ARG A 209 -1.90 -32.21 -4.53
C ARG A 209 -1.52 -31.03 -5.41
N GLU A 210 -2.22 -30.79 -6.52
CA GLU A 210 -1.93 -29.67 -7.41
C GLU A 210 -2.19 -28.34 -6.69
N LYS A 211 -3.28 -28.27 -5.93
CA LYS A 211 -3.58 -27.11 -5.08
C LYS A 211 -2.58 -26.92 -3.94
N GLN A 212 -2.10 -28.00 -3.33
CA GLN A 212 -1.03 -27.92 -2.33
C GLN A 212 0.26 -27.34 -2.92
N GLU A 213 0.66 -27.78 -4.11
CA GLU A 213 1.83 -27.25 -4.82
C GLU A 213 1.66 -25.77 -5.18
N ALA A 214 0.48 -25.38 -5.66
CA ALA A 214 0.14 -23.98 -5.93
C ALA A 214 0.21 -23.10 -4.67
N LEU A 215 -0.27 -23.61 -3.52
CA LEU A 215 -0.18 -22.91 -2.23
C LEU A 215 1.28 -22.69 -1.79
N ILE A 216 2.12 -23.73 -1.92
CA ILE A 216 3.54 -23.64 -1.58
C ILE A 216 4.25 -22.65 -2.50
N LYS A 217 4.00 -22.72 -3.81
CA LYS A 217 4.58 -21.80 -4.80
C LYS A 217 4.19 -20.36 -4.51
N SER A 218 2.91 -20.10 -4.23
CA SER A 218 2.40 -18.76 -3.90
C SER A 218 3.02 -18.22 -2.61
N TYR A 219 3.14 -19.05 -1.57
CA TYR A 219 3.83 -18.67 -0.33
C TYR A 219 5.30 -18.33 -0.58
N ASN A 220 6.02 -19.17 -1.32
CA ASN A 220 7.43 -18.95 -1.63
C ASN A 220 7.62 -17.67 -2.47
N PHE A 221 6.68 -17.35 -3.35
CA PHE A 221 6.70 -16.11 -4.10
C PHE A 221 6.51 -14.89 -3.18
N LEU A 222 5.44 -14.86 -2.38
CA LEU A 222 5.13 -13.76 -1.45
C LEU A 222 6.24 -13.54 -0.40
N MET A 223 6.90 -14.62 0.03
CA MET A 223 7.96 -14.59 1.01
C MET A 223 9.36 -14.49 0.39
N GLY A 224 9.49 -14.68 -0.93
CA GLY A 224 10.77 -14.74 -1.65
C GLY A 224 11.29 -13.36 -2.04
N ASP A 225 11.61 -13.18 -3.31
CA ASP A 225 12.13 -11.92 -3.88
C ASP A 225 11.11 -10.77 -3.74
N MET A 226 9.82 -11.04 -4.01
CA MET A 226 8.75 -10.07 -3.76
C MET A 226 8.68 -9.65 -2.29
N GLY A 227 8.88 -10.61 -1.38
CA GLY A 227 8.84 -10.36 0.07
C GLY A 227 9.92 -9.40 0.58
N GLU A 228 11.04 -9.26 -0.13
CA GLU A 228 12.11 -8.31 0.22
C GLU A 228 11.88 -6.93 -0.37
N ARG A 229 11.23 -6.85 -1.54
CA ARG A 229 11.01 -5.62 -2.28
C ARG A 229 9.80 -4.83 -1.82
N PHE A 230 8.74 -5.54 -1.41
CA PHE A 230 7.55 -4.92 -0.85
C PHE A 230 7.80 -4.51 0.60
N LEU A 231 7.36 -3.33 0.96
CA LEU A 231 7.48 -2.79 2.31
C LEU A 231 6.09 -2.56 2.91
N ALA A 232 5.93 -2.94 4.18
CA ALA A 232 4.76 -2.67 4.98
C ALA A 232 5.07 -1.55 5.99
N MET A 233 4.22 -0.54 6.05
CA MET A 233 4.28 0.55 7.02
C MET A 233 2.91 0.74 7.67
N SER A 234 2.89 0.97 8.98
CA SER A 234 1.65 1.28 9.69
C SER A 234 1.73 2.60 10.44
N ILE A 235 0.61 3.32 10.43
CA ILE A 235 0.47 4.67 10.97
C ILE A 235 -0.66 4.65 11.99
N PHE A 236 -0.42 5.07 13.23
CA PHE A 236 -1.41 5.13 14.30
C PHE A 236 -1.52 6.54 14.88
N PRO A 237 -2.67 6.94 15.45
CA PRO A 237 -2.78 8.22 16.13
C PRO A 237 -2.00 8.19 17.44
N LYS A 238 -1.42 9.33 17.83
CA LYS A 238 -0.61 9.45 19.06
C LYS A 238 -1.35 9.05 20.34
N THR A 239 -2.68 9.17 20.35
CA THR A 239 -3.54 8.75 21.45
C THR A 239 -3.45 7.25 21.79
N LEU A 240 -2.94 6.42 20.87
CA LEU A 240 -2.77 4.98 21.10
C LEU A 240 -1.38 4.57 21.63
N SER A 241 -0.47 5.52 21.89
CA SER A 241 0.91 5.24 22.35
C SER A 241 0.95 4.28 23.53
N GLY A 242 0.22 4.58 24.61
CA GLY A 242 0.24 3.76 25.83
C GLY A 242 -0.32 2.34 25.63
N ILE A 243 -1.19 2.12 24.63
CA ILE A 243 -1.69 0.78 24.29
C ILE A 243 -0.64 0.03 23.46
N LEU A 244 -0.05 0.70 22.48
CA LEU A 244 0.94 0.09 21.59
C LEU A 244 2.23 -0.27 22.34
N GLU A 245 2.69 0.59 23.25
CA GLU A 245 3.85 0.32 24.12
C GLU A 245 3.64 -0.92 25.00
N LYS A 246 2.48 -1.02 25.67
CA LYS A 246 2.13 -2.20 26.49
C LYS A 246 2.08 -3.49 25.67
N ARG A 247 1.76 -3.41 24.38
CA ARG A 247 1.70 -4.55 23.46
C ARG A 247 3.03 -4.85 22.77
N GLY A 248 4.04 -4.00 22.92
CA GLY A 248 5.31 -4.12 22.20
C GLY A 248 5.23 -3.76 20.71
N GLY A 249 4.21 -2.99 20.33
CA GLY A 249 3.90 -2.61 18.96
C GLY A 249 2.66 -3.31 18.38
N PRO A 250 2.25 -2.93 17.16
CA PRO A 250 1.14 -3.55 16.46
C PRO A 250 1.54 -4.91 15.89
N ALA A 251 0.56 -5.78 15.66
CA ALA A 251 0.78 -7.10 15.06
C ALA A 251 1.47 -6.95 13.68
N GLY A 252 2.51 -7.75 13.44
CA GLY A 252 3.32 -7.66 12.21
C GLY A 252 4.46 -6.65 12.27
N PHE A 253 4.55 -5.84 13.34
CA PHE A 253 5.54 -4.76 13.48
C PHE A 253 6.28 -4.79 14.83
N ALA A 254 6.44 -5.97 15.42
CA ALA A 254 7.23 -6.12 16.63
C ALA A 254 8.66 -5.64 16.36
N GLN A 255 9.16 -4.75 17.22
CA GLN A 255 10.53 -4.29 17.11
C GLN A 255 11.48 -5.42 17.52
N ASN A 256 12.35 -5.84 16.61
CA ASN A 256 13.46 -6.71 16.95
C ASN A 256 14.35 -5.99 17.98
N ARG A 257 14.32 -6.43 19.25
CA ARG A 257 15.16 -5.89 20.34
C ARG A 257 16.68 -6.00 20.07
N SER A 258 17.11 -6.56 18.93
CA SER A 258 18.52 -6.76 18.58
C SER A 258 19.22 -5.54 17.99
N THR A 259 18.51 -4.52 17.50
CA THR A 259 19.14 -3.30 16.96
C THR A 259 19.31 -2.18 17.98
N ALA A 260 18.55 -2.18 19.08
CA ALA A 260 18.68 -1.19 20.14
C ALA A 260 20.00 -1.32 20.93
N SER A 261 20.57 -2.52 21.05
CA SER A 261 21.80 -2.75 21.83
C SER A 261 23.11 -2.47 21.07
N ARG A 262 23.06 -2.15 19.77
CA ARG A 262 24.26 -1.78 18.99
C ARG A 262 24.59 -0.30 19.04
N ASN A 263 23.63 0.58 19.31
CA ASN A 263 23.86 2.03 19.33
C ASN A 263 24.22 2.59 20.71
N GLU A 264 24.12 1.81 21.79
CA GLU A 264 24.54 2.25 23.14
C GLU A 264 26.00 1.94 23.48
N LYS A 265 26.76 1.30 22.58
CA LYS A 265 28.19 0.98 22.77
C LYS A 265 29.14 1.79 21.89
N ALA A 266 28.66 2.85 21.25
CA ALA A 266 29.46 3.71 20.38
C ALA A 266 29.36 5.20 20.73
N ASN A 267 29.25 5.52 22.02
CA ASN A 267 29.56 6.84 22.58
C ASN A 267 30.63 6.69 23.66
#